data_AF-A0A554K6X5-F1
#
_entry.id   AF-A0A554K6X5-F1
#
_cell.length_a   1.000
_cell.length_b   1.000
_cell.length_c   1.000
_cell.angle_alpha   90.00
_cell.angle_beta   90.00
_cell.angle_gamma   90.00
#
_symmetry.space_group_name_H-M   'P 1'
#
loop_
_entity.id
_entity.type
_entity.pdbx_description
1 polymer ?
#
loop_
_entity_poly.entity_id
_entity_poly.type
_entity_poly.pdbx_seq_one_letter_code
_entity_poly.pdbx_strand_id
1 'polypeptide(L)'
;MGEKRSLQEQSLLLERDAAVWLEPMREWINEAQALTGIAQSQNYPSKKSSLQKVFGSNLTLHAREARGAPQNQWLSLAQAKTDFPKMGLISTVV
;
A
#
# COMPACT_ATOMS: atom_id res chain seq x y z
N MET A 1 11.58 9.66 34.46
CA MET A 1 11.86 8.32 33.89
C MET A 1 13.19 8.40 33.15
N GLY A 2 14.12 7.47 33.36
CA GLY A 2 15.43 7.51 32.71
C GLY A 2 15.41 6.87 31.32
N GLU A 3 16.20 7.41 30.38
CA GLU A 3 16.29 6.93 28.99
C GLU A 3 16.54 5.42 28.88
N LYS A 4 17.41 4.87 29.75
CA LYS A 4 17.67 3.42 29.82
C LYS A 4 16.42 2.58 30.08
N ARG A 5 15.52 3.06 30.94
CA ARG A 5 14.26 2.35 31.25
C ARG A 5 13.31 2.39 30.07
N SER A 6 13.21 3.54 29.40
CA SER A 6 12.39 3.69 28.20
C SER A 6 12.85 2.78 27.05
N LEU A 7 14.17 2.65 26.84
CA LEU A 7 14.71 1.75 25.83
C LEU A 7 14.43 0.27 26.14
N GLN A 8 14.52 -0.13 27.42
CA GLN A 8 14.17 -1.50 27.82
C GLN A 8 12.69 -1.81 27.60
N GLU A 9 11.80 -0.87 27.92
CA GLU A 9 10.37 -0.99 27.68
C GLU A 9 10.04 -1.09 26.19
N GLN A 10 10.72 -0.31 25.33
CA GLN A 10 10.57 -0.41 23.88
C GLN A 10 11.08 -1.75 23.33
N SER A 11 12.20 -2.26 23.83
CA SER A 11 12.73 -3.58 23.44
C SER A 11 11.75 -4.70 23.78
N LEU A 12 11.17 -4.67 24.99
CA LEU A 12 10.16 -5.65 25.42
C LEU A 12 8.88 -5.58 24.59
N LEU A 13 8.45 -4.38 24.18
CA LEU A 13 7.32 -4.21 23.26
C LEU A 13 7.60 -4.81 21.89
N LEU A 14 8.79 -4.57 21.33
CA LEU A 14 9.20 -5.13 20.04
C LEU A 14 9.31 -6.67 20.07
N GLU A 15 9.77 -7.24 21.18
CA GLU A 15 9.82 -8.68 21.40
C GLU A 15 8.43 -9.30 21.55
N ARG A 16 7.52 -8.60 22.24
CA ARG A 16 6.15 -9.06 22.44
C ARG A 16 5.35 -9.08 21.14
N ASP A 17 5.55 -8.08 20.29
CA ASP A 17 4.89 -7.98 18.98
C ASP A 17 5.79 -8.50 17.84
N ALA A 18 6.83 -9.28 18.18
CA ALA A 18 7.82 -9.80 17.23
C ALA A 18 7.16 -10.51 16.04
N ALA A 19 6.19 -11.39 16.29
CA ALA A 19 5.47 -12.10 15.24
C ALA A 19 4.69 -11.16 14.30
N VAL A 20 4.23 -10.01 14.79
CA VAL A 20 3.42 -9.06 14.01
C VAL A 20 4.26 -8.33 12.96
N TRP A 21 5.57 -8.14 13.19
CA TRP A 21 6.45 -7.44 12.25
C TRP A 21 7.50 -8.36 11.61
N LEU A 22 7.97 -9.41 12.29
CA LEU A 22 8.96 -10.35 11.74
C LEU A 22 8.39 -11.18 10.60
N GLU A 23 7.18 -11.72 10.74
CA GLU A 23 6.61 -12.57 9.69
C GLU A 23 6.36 -11.77 8.40
N PRO A 24 5.72 -10.59 8.44
CA PRO A 24 5.63 -9.73 7.25
C PRO A 24 6.99 -9.34 6.68
N MET A 25 7.99 -9.08 7.53
CA MET A 25 9.34 -8.74 7.06
C MET A 25 10.01 -9.92 6.35
N ARG A 26 9.86 -11.15 6.87
CA ARG A 26 10.39 -12.36 6.22
C ARG A 26 9.72 -12.61 4.88
N GLU A 27 8.40 -12.47 4.80
CA GLU A 27 7.66 -12.54 3.53
C GLU A 27 8.19 -11.50 2.53
N TRP A 28 8.40 -10.26 2.98
CA TRP A 28 8.92 -9.19 2.14
C TRP A 28 10.32 -9.49 1.60
N ILE A 29 11.22 -10.02 2.42
CA ILE A 29 12.58 -10.40 2.02
C ILE A 29 12.53 -11.51 0.95
N ASN A 30 11.71 -12.53 1.17
CA ASN A 30 11.56 -13.64 0.22
C ASN A 30 11.01 -13.15 -1.13
N GLU A 31 10.04 -12.25 -1.10
CA GLU A 31 9.48 -11.65 -2.31
C GLU A 31 10.49 -10.77 -3.05
N ALA A 32 11.26 -9.95 -2.32
CA ALA A 32 12.32 -9.13 -2.89
C ALA A 32 13.40 -9.98 -3.57
N GLN A 33 13.76 -11.14 -2.98
CA GLN A 33 14.68 -12.09 -3.59
C GLN A 33 14.12 -12.69 -4.89
N ALA A 34 12.82 -12.99 -4.92
CA ALA A 34 12.16 -13.53 -6.11
C ALA A 34 12.01 -12.53 -7.26
N LEU A 35 12.05 -11.22 -7.00
CA LEU A 35 11.87 -10.17 -8.02
C LEU A 35 12.85 -10.30 -9.19
N THR A 36 14.10 -10.67 -8.92
CA THR A 36 15.13 -10.82 -9.96
C THR A 36 14.76 -11.91 -10.96
N GLY A 37 14.25 -13.05 -10.47
CA GLY A 37 13.76 -14.14 -11.32
C GLY A 37 12.49 -13.76 -12.09
N ILE A 38 11.56 -13.05 -11.44
CA ILE A 38 10.32 -12.57 -12.07
C ILE A 38 10.64 -11.57 -13.18
N ALA A 39 11.60 -10.66 -12.98
CA ALA A 39 12.04 -9.68 -13.97
C ALA A 39 12.61 -10.33 -15.25
N GLN A 40 13.34 -11.43 -15.11
CA GLN A 40 13.92 -12.18 -16.22
C GLN A 40 12.91 -13.11 -16.92
N SER A 41 11.85 -13.53 -16.23
CA SER A 41 10.82 -14.40 -16.79
C SER A 41 9.98 -13.72 -17.88
N GLN A 42 9.37 -14.49 -18.78
CA GLN A 42 8.37 -13.99 -19.74
C GLN A 42 6.94 -13.97 -19.17
N ASN A 43 6.77 -14.13 -17.85
CA ASN A 43 5.48 -14.15 -17.18
C ASN A 43 5.02 -12.72 -16.82
N TYR A 44 4.29 -12.08 -17.75
CA TYR A 44 3.76 -10.73 -17.57
C TYR A 44 2.79 -10.57 -16.38
N PRO A 45 1.85 -11.50 -16.12
CA PRO A 45 1.01 -11.44 -14.92
C PRO A 45 1.81 -11.36 -13.61
N SER A 46 2.84 -12.19 -13.44
CA SER A 46 3.68 -12.18 -12.23
C SER A 46 4.44 -10.86 -12.08
N LYS A 47 5.00 -10.32 -13.17
CA LYS A 47 5.66 -9.00 -13.16
C LYS A 47 4.71 -7.90 -12.70
N LYS A 48 3.49 -7.87 -13.24
CA LYS A 48 2.47 -6.88 -12.88
C LYS A 48 2.10 -6.97 -11.39
N SER A 49 1.84 -8.18 -10.89
CA SER A 49 1.47 -8.40 -9.49
C SER A 49 2.59 -7.97 -8.53
N SER A 50 3.84 -8.34 -8.80
CA SER A 50 4.99 -7.94 -7.99
C SER A 50 5.21 -6.43 -7.99
N LEU A 51 5.08 -5.77 -9.16
CA LEU A 51 5.19 -4.31 -9.26
C LEU A 51 4.08 -3.60 -8.48
N GLN A 52 2.83 -4.06 -8.56
CA GLN A 52 1.72 -3.51 -7.79
C GLN A 52 1.95 -3.62 -6.27
N LYS A 53 2.52 -4.75 -5.82
CA LYS A 53 2.82 -4.97 -4.41
C LYS A 53 3.96 -4.08 -3.89
N VAL A 54 5.02 -3.87 -4.69
CA VAL A 54 6.19 -3.04 -4.31
C VAL A 54 5.91 -1.55 -4.38
N PHE A 55 5.26 -1.10 -5.46
CA PHE A 55 5.10 0.32 -5.73
C PHE A 55 3.82 0.91 -5.14
N GLY A 56 2.82 0.08 -4.80
CA GLY A 56 1.52 0.62 -4.38
C GLY A 56 0.85 1.44 -5.49
N SER A 57 -0.27 2.07 -5.15
CA SER A 57 -1.26 2.66 -6.07
C SER A 57 -0.67 3.59 -7.14
N ASN A 58 -1.02 3.31 -8.41
CA ASN A 58 -0.92 4.20 -9.57
C ASN A 58 0.48 4.71 -9.97
N LEU A 59 1.55 3.95 -9.70
CA LEU A 59 2.84 4.24 -10.32
C LEU A 59 2.85 3.77 -11.79
N THR A 60 2.79 4.76 -12.68
CA THR A 60 3.03 4.63 -14.13
C THR A 60 4.51 4.84 -14.43
N LEU A 61 5.09 3.99 -15.27
CA LEU A 61 6.47 4.14 -15.71
C LEU A 61 6.51 5.10 -16.91
N HIS A 62 7.14 6.27 -16.73
CA HIS A 62 7.34 7.23 -17.81
C HIS A 62 8.82 7.60 -17.88
N ALA A 63 9.43 7.48 -19.06
CA ALA A 63 10.86 7.76 -19.27
C ALA A 63 11.81 7.01 -18.31
N ARG A 64 11.49 5.74 -17.97
CA ARG A 64 12.24 4.90 -17.00
C ARG A 64 12.19 5.39 -15.55
N GLU A 65 11.32 6.36 -15.25
CA GLU A 65 11.04 6.82 -13.89
C GLU A 65 9.65 6.35 -13.47
N ALA A 66 9.50 5.92 -12.22
CA ALA A 66 8.21 5.61 -11.64
C ALA A 66 7.51 6.93 -11.25
N ARG A 67 6.34 7.22 -11.85
CA ARG A 67 5.55 8.43 -11.62
C ARG A 67 4.12 8.07 -11.26
N GLY A 68 3.55 8.67 -10.22
CA GLY A 68 2.18 8.42 -9.81
C GLY A 68 1.56 9.66 -9.23
N ALA A 69 0.37 10.03 -9.71
CA ALA A 69 -0.49 10.98 -9.02
C ALA A 69 -1.40 10.16 -8.08
N PRO A 70 -1.35 10.38 -6.76
CA PRO A 70 -2.26 9.71 -5.85
C PRO A 70 -3.69 10.16 -6.16
N GLN A 71 -4.51 9.25 -6.70
CA GLN A 71 -5.92 9.52 -6.94
C GLN A 71 -6.67 9.34 -5.62
N ASN A 72 -7.15 10.43 -5.04
CA ASN A 72 -8.00 10.35 -3.85
C ASN A 72 -9.38 9.80 -4.26
N GLN A 73 -9.65 8.53 -3.97
CA GLN A 73 -10.92 7.89 -4.33
C GLN A 73 -12.13 8.53 -3.61
N TRP A 74 -11.91 9.18 -2.46
CA TRP A 74 -12.95 9.87 -1.70
C TRP A 74 -13.37 11.20 -2.34
N LEU A 75 -12.54 11.78 -3.23
CA LEU A 75 -12.91 12.96 -4.02
C LEU A 75 -14.11 12.64 -4.93
N SER A 76 -14.16 11.44 -5.50
CA SER A 76 -15.30 11.00 -6.34
C SER A 76 -16.59 10.88 -5.53
N LEU A 77 -16.52 10.44 -4.26
CA LEU A 77 -17.67 10.40 -3.37
C LEU A 77 -18.15 11.81 -2.98
N ALA A 78 -17.22 12.73 -2.71
CA ALA A 78 -17.54 14.12 -2.42
C ALA A 78 -18.18 14.82 -3.63
N GLN A 79 -17.64 14.60 -4.83
CA GLN A 79 -18.18 15.11 -6.11
C GLN A 79 -19.58 14.55 -6.39
N ALA A 80 -19.76 13.23 -6.23
CA ALA A 80 -21.07 12.60 -6.38
C ALA A 80 -22.10 13.19 -5.41
N LYS A 81 -21.72 13.48 -4.16
CA LYS A 81 -22.60 14.14 -3.19
C LYS A 81 -22.98 15.57 -3.60
N THR A 82 -22.06 16.32 -4.19
CA THR A 82 -22.34 17.68 -4.69
C THR A 82 -23.16 17.71 -5.98
N ASP A 83 -23.07 16.67 -6.79
CA ASP A 83 -23.78 16.56 -8.07
C ASP A 83 -25.13 15.86 -7.93
N PHE A 84 -25.35 15.10 -6.86
CA PHE A 84 -26.62 14.43 -6.55
C PHE A 84 -27.85 15.37 -6.64
N PRO A 85 -27.83 16.60 -6.09
CA PRO A 85 -28.96 17.52 -6.22
C PRO A 85 -29.18 18.04 -7.64
N LYS A 86 -28.13 18.08 -8.48
CA LYS A 86 -28.19 18.60 -9.86
C LYS A 86 -28.76 17.58 -10.84
N MET A 87 -28.74 16.29 -10.48
CA MET A 87 -29.23 15.20 -11.34
C MET A 87 -30.76 15.04 -11.31
N GLY A 88 -31.49 15.86 -10.53
CA GLY A 88 -32.96 15.80 -10.46
C GLY A 88 -33.49 14.50 -9.83
N LEU A 89 -32.63 13.71 -9.17
CA LEU A 89 -32.99 12.48 -8.50
C LEU A 89 -33.52 12.78 -7.10
N ILE A 90 -34.75 12.36 -6.82
CA ILE A 90 -35.35 12.50 -5.49
C ILE A 90 -34.63 11.51 -4.57
N SER A 91 -34.04 12.02 -3.47
CA SER A 91 -33.43 11.19 -2.44
C SER A 91 -34.49 10.32 -1.78
N THR A 92 -34.63 9.07 -2.20
CA THR A 92 -35.44 8.08 -1.48
C THR A 92 -34.62 7.55 -0.30
N VAL A 93 -34.64 8.29 0.81
CA VAL A 93 -34.29 7.74 2.11
C VAL A 93 -35.61 7.45 2.80
N VAL A 94 -35.94 6.16 2.93
CA VAL A 94 -36.90 5.64 3.92
C VAL A 94 -36.10 5.18 5.13
#